data_AF-X1K7A4-F1
#
_entry.id   AF-X1K7A4-F1
#
_cell.length_a   1.000
_cell.length_b   1.000
_cell.length_c   1.000
_cell.angle_alpha   90.00
_cell.angle_beta   90.00
_cell.angle_gamma   90.00
#
_symmetry.space_group_name_H-M   'P 1'
#
loop_
_entity.id
_entity.type
_entity.pdbx_description
1 polymer ?
#
loop_
_entity_poly.entity_id
_entity_poly.type
_entity_poly.pdbx_seq_one_letter_code
_entity_poly.pdbx_strand_id
1 'polypeptide(L)'
;TTIYQAMLKWVLENKNLTSAVIEMLTWGQLEEDLGVIGKPLSEMERKNLFRYVAENSEGYCHMCGECQANCPSRIKTTDIIRYLTYYENYEKIGMAKKAYSRLKQAQTVAACQDCGECERLCPYGISIRKRIREAHTVLSC
;
A
#
# COMPACT_ATOMS: atom_id res chain seq x y z
N THR A 1 -24.35 -2.88 2.61
CA THR A 1 -23.12 -2.08 2.70
C THR A 1 -22.05 -2.77 1.92
N THR A 2 -21.36 -2.03 1.06
CA THR A 2 -20.20 -2.56 0.32
C THR A 2 -19.00 -2.74 1.25
N ILE A 3 -17.96 -3.42 0.80
CA ILE A 3 -16.73 -3.53 1.57
C ILE A 3 -16.06 -2.16 1.79
N TYR A 4 -16.13 -1.27 0.81
CA TYR A 4 -15.56 0.09 0.86
C TYR A 4 -16.26 0.96 1.91
N GLN A 5 -17.59 0.92 1.94
CA GLN A 5 -18.37 1.58 2.99
C GLN A 5 -18.05 1.04 4.39
N ALA A 6 -17.83 -0.27 4.54
CA ALA A 6 -17.42 -0.85 5.83
C ALA A 6 -16.01 -0.37 6.23
N MET A 7 -15.07 -0.28 5.28
CA MET A 7 -13.73 0.30 5.52
C MET A 7 -13.83 1.76 5.98
N LEU A 8 -14.63 2.59 5.32
CA LEU A 8 -14.79 3.99 5.68
C LEU A 8 -15.39 4.15 7.08
N LYS A 9 -16.47 3.43 7.38
CA LYS A 9 -17.06 3.41 8.73
C LYS A 9 -16.04 2.99 9.81
N TRP A 10 -15.22 1.97 9.53
CA TRP A 10 -14.17 1.52 10.44
C TRP A 10 -13.10 2.59 10.68
N VAL A 11 -12.73 3.37 9.67
CA VAL A 11 -11.83 4.52 9.86
C VAL A 11 -12.49 5.59 10.72
N LEU A 12 -13.75 5.94 10.41
CA LEU A 12 -14.47 7.04 11.07
C LEU A 12 -14.91 6.71 12.51
N GLU A 13 -14.99 5.44 12.90
CA GLU A 13 -15.26 5.06 14.29
C GLU A 13 -14.09 5.36 15.24
N ASN A 14 -12.87 5.49 14.69
CA ASN A 14 -11.67 5.75 15.47
C ASN A 14 -11.60 7.21 15.90
N LYS A 15 -11.91 7.48 17.18
CA LYS A 15 -11.91 8.83 17.78
C LYS A 15 -10.53 9.51 17.82
N ASN A 16 -9.45 8.77 17.54
CA ASN A 16 -8.10 9.34 17.44
C ASN A 16 -7.80 9.92 16.05
N LEU A 17 -8.70 9.76 15.08
CA LEU A 17 -8.56 10.31 13.73
C LEU A 17 -9.48 11.52 13.55
N THR A 18 -8.96 12.58 12.92
CA THR A 18 -9.73 13.81 12.64
C THR A 18 -10.32 13.82 11.23
N SER A 19 -9.66 13.17 10.27
CA SER A 19 -10.07 13.19 8.87
C SER A 19 -9.59 11.93 8.14
N ALA A 20 -10.37 11.52 7.13
CA ALA A 20 -9.98 10.52 6.16
C ALA A 20 -9.81 11.20 4.79
N VAL A 21 -8.64 11.03 4.16
CA VAL A 21 -8.38 11.52 2.81
C VAL A 21 -8.56 10.36 1.85
N ILE A 22 -9.61 10.42 1.04
CA ILE A 22 -10.04 9.34 0.15
C ILE A 22 -10.06 9.88 -1.27
N GLU A 23 -9.46 9.13 -2.19
CA GLU A 23 -9.54 9.46 -3.60
C GLU A 23 -10.84 8.90 -4.18
N MET A 24 -11.60 9.77 -4.83
CA MET A 24 -12.83 9.42 -5.55
C MET A 24 -12.64 9.83 -7.01
N LEU A 25 -12.75 8.87 -7.92
CA LEU A 25 -12.58 9.06 -9.36
C LEU A 25 -13.91 9.30 -10.07
N THR A 26 -15.04 9.01 -9.41
CA THR A 26 -16.39 9.17 -9.99
C THR A 26 -17.37 9.74 -8.96
N TRP A 27 -18.45 10.32 -9.46
CA TRP A 27 -19.58 10.77 -8.63
C TRP A 27 -20.22 9.63 -7.85
N GLY A 28 -20.29 8.42 -8.42
CA GLY A 28 -20.83 7.25 -7.72
C GLY A 28 -20.01 6.85 -6.50
N GLN A 29 -18.68 6.95 -6.57
CA GLN A 29 -17.80 6.71 -5.40
C GLN A 29 -18.01 7.78 -4.32
N LEU A 30 -18.15 9.05 -4.73
CA LEU A 30 -18.47 10.13 -3.80
C LEU A 30 -19.81 9.89 -3.09
N GLU A 31 -20.85 9.55 -3.84
CA GLU A 31 -22.18 9.26 -3.27
C GLU A 31 -22.14 8.03 -2.35
N GLU A 32 -21.40 6.99 -2.71
CA GLU A 32 -21.20 5.80 -1.89
C GLU A 32 -20.58 6.13 -0.53
N ASP A 33 -19.51 6.93 -0.51
CA ASP A 33 -18.78 7.34 0.69
C ASP A 33 -19.62 8.29 1.55
N LEU A 34 -20.23 9.31 0.93
CA LEU A 34 -21.14 10.24 1.61
C LEU A 34 -22.33 9.52 2.24
N GLY A 35 -22.81 8.45 1.61
CA GLY A 35 -23.94 7.66 2.09
C GLY A 35 -23.72 6.97 3.44
N VAL A 36 -22.49 6.92 3.98
CA VAL A 36 -22.19 6.27 5.27
C VAL A 36 -21.60 7.18 6.34
N ILE A 37 -21.39 8.46 6.06
CA ILE A 37 -20.90 9.42 7.04
C ILE A 37 -21.85 9.49 8.25
N GLY A 38 -21.29 9.38 9.45
CA GLY A 38 -22.02 9.40 10.71
C GLY A 38 -22.80 8.11 11.03
N LYS A 39 -22.77 7.08 10.17
CA LYS A 39 -23.41 5.80 10.44
C LYS A 39 -22.43 4.84 11.15
N PRO A 40 -22.88 4.10 12.18
CA PRO A 40 -22.00 3.17 12.89
C PRO A 40 -21.62 1.97 12.00
N LEU A 41 -20.47 1.36 12.29
CA LEU A 41 -20.08 0.06 11.78
C LEU A 41 -20.82 -1.04 12.57
N SER A 42 -21.70 -1.78 11.91
CA SER A 42 -22.39 -2.92 12.50
C SER A 42 -21.43 -4.11 12.69
N GLU A 43 -21.80 -5.04 13.58
CA GLU A 43 -21.01 -6.25 13.83
C GLU A 43 -20.85 -7.12 12.58
N MET A 44 -21.89 -7.22 11.76
CA MET A 44 -21.85 -7.99 10.51
C MET A 44 -20.88 -7.36 9.50
N GLU A 45 -20.91 -6.03 9.34
CA GLU A 45 -19.95 -5.31 8.50
C GLU A 45 -18.52 -5.50 9.01
N ARG A 46 -18.29 -5.38 10.32
CA ARG A 46 -16.97 -5.62 10.93
C ARG A 46 -16.46 -7.03 10.67
N LYS A 47 -17.30 -8.05 10.88
CA LYS A 47 -16.93 -9.45 10.64
C LYS A 47 -16.55 -9.69 9.17
N ASN A 48 -17.34 -9.16 8.25
CA ASN A 48 -17.06 -9.27 6.81
C ASN A 48 -15.79 -8.52 6.42
N LEU A 49 -15.58 -7.33 6.97
CA LEU A 49 -14.36 -6.54 6.76
C LEU A 49 -13.12 -7.29 7.23
N PHE A 50 -13.13 -7.86 8.44
CA PHE A 50 -11.96 -8.53 9.00
C PHE A 50 -11.61 -9.81 8.24
N ARG A 51 -12.62 -10.56 7.79
CA ARG A 51 -12.41 -11.69 6.89
C ARG A 51 -11.80 -11.24 5.56
N TYR A 52 -12.36 -10.20 4.94
CA TYR A 52 -11.83 -9.66 3.69
C TYR A 52 -10.37 -9.24 3.84
N VAL A 53 -10.01 -8.53 4.91
CA VAL A 53 -8.62 -8.15 5.18
C VAL A 53 -7.74 -9.38 5.34
N ALA A 54 -8.14 -10.38 6.14
CA ALA A 54 -7.36 -11.59 6.34
C ALA A 54 -7.10 -12.37 5.03
N GLU A 55 -8.07 -12.38 4.12
CA GLU A 55 -7.97 -13.06 2.82
C GLU A 55 -7.15 -12.28 1.78
N ASN A 56 -6.98 -10.96 1.96
CA ASN A 56 -6.40 -10.07 0.94
C ASN A 56 -5.17 -9.28 1.39
N SER A 57 -4.73 -9.43 2.65
CA SER A 57 -3.58 -8.67 3.19
C SER A 57 -2.22 -9.33 2.94
N GLU A 58 -2.18 -10.53 2.34
CA GLU A 58 -0.91 -11.21 2.08
C GLU A 58 0.00 -10.37 1.17
N GLY A 59 1.24 -10.15 1.62
CA GLY A 59 2.21 -9.35 0.87
C GLY A 59 1.94 -7.84 0.87
N TYR A 60 0.95 -7.35 1.63
CA TYR A 60 0.65 -5.92 1.72
C TYR A 60 1.72 -5.16 2.52
N CYS A 61 2.29 -4.13 1.90
CA CYS A 61 3.27 -3.26 2.55
C CYS A 61 2.58 -2.14 3.33
N HIS A 62 2.75 -2.15 4.65
CA HIS A 62 2.24 -1.13 5.56
C HIS A 62 3.08 0.17 5.57
N MET A 63 4.06 0.29 4.67
CA MET A 63 4.87 1.50 4.49
C MET A 63 5.57 2.02 5.76
N CYS A 64 5.93 1.13 6.69
CA CYS A 64 6.56 1.53 7.96
C CYS A 64 7.99 2.09 7.80
N GLY A 65 8.68 1.77 6.70
CA GLY A 65 10.02 2.30 6.40
C GLY A 65 11.20 1.54 7.00
N GLU A 66 10.97 0.55 7.88
CA GLU A 66 12.02 -0.19 8.59
C GLU A 66 13.07 -0.80 7.66
N CYS A 67 12.61 -1.46 6.59
CA CYS A 67 13.50 -2.11 5.63
C CYS A 67 14.36 -1.12 4.84
N GLN A 68 13.86 0.10 4.59
CA GLN A 68 14.60 1.14 3.87
C GLN A 68 15.64 1.78 4.79
N ALA A 69 15.25 2.08 6.04
CA ALA A 69 16.13 2.71 7.03
C ALA A 69 17.39 1.88 7.30
N ASN A 70 17.26 0.55 7.24
CA ASN A 70 18.32 -0.39 7.58
C ASN A 70 18.97 -1.07 6.36
N CYS A 71 18.70 -0.61 5.14
CA CYS A 71 19.29 -1.23 3.95
C CYS A 71 20.77 -0.82 3.80
N PRO A 72 21.74 -1.75 3.84
CA PRO A 72 23.17 -1.42 3.72
C PRO A 72 23.50 -0.83 2.33
N SER A 73 22.81 -1.29 1.30
CA SER A 73 22.92 -0.80 -0.07
C SER A 73 22.10 0.48 -0.34
N ARG A 74 21.42 1.03 0.68
CA ARG A 74 20.62 2.27 0.62
C ARG A 74 19.53 2.25 -0.46
N ILE A 75 18.98 1.07 -0.74
CA ILE A 75 17.89 0.87 -1.68
C ILE A 75 16.64 1.55 -1.14
N LYS A 76 15.91 2.23 -2.02
CA LYS A 76 14.66 2.90 -1.69
C LYS A 76 13.48 1.91 -1.66
N THR A 77 13.60 0.85 -0.85
CA THR A 77 12.67 -0.29 -0.83
C THR A 77 11.21 0.14 -0.63
N THR A 78 10.95 1.04 0.33
CA THR A 78 9.60 1.52 0.63
C THR A 78 9.03 2.34 -0.53
N ASP A 79 9.82 3.23 -1.12
CA ASP A 79 9.39 4.02 -2.28
C ASP A 79 9.12 3.13 -3.50
N ILE A 80 10.01 2.16 -3.76
CA ILE A 80 9.87 1.23 -4.88
C ILE A 80 8.60 0.39 -4.75
N ILE A 81 8.33 -0.17 -3.57
CA ILE A 81 7.10 -0.95 -3.34
C ILE A 81 5.86 -0.05 -3.45
N ARG A 82 5.92 1.20 -2.98
CA ARG A 82 4.83 2.17 -3.17
C ARG A 82 4.56 2.45 -4.65
N TYR A 83 5.60 2.60 -5.47
CA TYR A 83 5.43 2.80 -6.90
C TYR A 83 4.86 1.55 -7.58
N LEU A 84 5.23 0.35 -7.12
CA LEU A 84 4.60 -0.88 -7.56
C LEU A 84 3.11 -0.93 -7.22
N THR A 85 2.71 -0.50 -6.01
CA THR A 85 1.28 -0.36 -5.63
C THR A 85 0.53 0.61 -6.54
N TYR A 86 1.15 1.73 -6.93
CA TYR A 86 0.53 2.66 -7.89
C TYR A 86 0.28 2.01 -9.26
N TYR A 87 1.16 1.09 -9.67
CA TYR A 87 1.02 0.34 -10.92
C TYR A 87 -0.03 -0.77 -10.81
N GLU A 88 0.06 -1.63 -9.78
CA GLU A 88 -0.75 -2.84 -9.65
C GLU A 88 -2.17 -2.58 -9.12
N ASN A 89 -2.31 -1.67 -8.15
CA ASN A 89 -3.57 -1.52 -7.40
C ASN A 89 -4.36 -0.28 -7.78
N TYR A 90 -3.68 0.80 -8.20
CA TYR A 90 -4.34 2.08 -8.49
C TYR A 90 -4.45 2.37 -9.99
N GLU A 91 -3.91 1.48 -10.84
CA GLU A 91 -3.89 1.65 -12.30
C GLU A 91 -3.20 2.97 -12.75
N LYS A 92 -2.40 3.59 -11.87
CA LYS A 92 -1.68 4.85 -12.11
C LYS A 92 -0.32 4.59 -12.75
N ILE A 93 -0.33 3.85 -13.86
CA ILE A 93 0.88 3.35 -14.55
C ILE A 93 1.87 4.49 -14.87
N GLY A 94 1.39 5.58 -15.49
CA GLY A 94 2.25 6.70 -15.86
C GLY A 94 2.88 7.40 -14.66
N MET A 95 2.14 7.53 -13.55
CA MET A 95 2.66 8.09 -12.30
C MET A 95 3.72 7.17 -11.68
N ALA A 96 3.45 5.87 -11.64
CA ALA A 96 4.36 4.87 -11.11
C ALA A 96 5.71 4.88 -11.85
N LYS A 97 5.69 4.78 -13.18
CA LYS A 97 6.90 4.81 -14.01
C LYS A 97 7.67 6.12 -13.88
N LYS A 98 6.96 7.27 -13.90
CA LYS A 98 7.58 8.59 -13.73
C LYS A 98 8.20 8.77 -12.34
N ALA A 99 7.60 8.21 -11.29
CA ALA A 99 8.16 8.26 -9.95
C ALA A 99 9.41 7.38 -9.85
N TYR A 100 9.35 6.16 -10.41
CA TYR A 100 10.47 5.22 -10.42
C TYR A 100 11.67 5.76 -11.21
N SER A 101 11.47 6.39 -12.36
CA SER A 101 12.55 6.93 -13.20
C SER A 101 13.35 8.07 -12.55
N ARG A 102 12.82 8.68 -11.48
CA ARG A 102 13.52 9.70 -10.69
C ARG A 102 14.51 9.11 -9.68
N LEU A 103 14.44 7.81 -9.43
CA LEU A 103 15.41 7.12 -8.57
C LEU A 103 16.75 7.01 -9.31
N LYS A 104 17.84 7.24 -8.59
CA LYS A 104 19.18 6.92 -9.11
C LYS A 104 19.32 5.40 -9.19
N GLN A 105 20.08 4.89 -10.17
CA GLN A 105 20.35 3.44 -10.27
C GLN A 105 20.91 2.85 -8.97
N ALA A 106 21.74 3.60 -8.24
CA ALA A 106 22.27 3.22 -6.93
C ALA A 106 21.20 3.08 -5.82
N GLN A 107 19.97 3.52 -6.06
CA GLN A 107 18.83 3.44 -5.14
C GLN A 107 17.82 2.36 -5.55
N THR A 108 18.01 1.70 -6.70
CA THR A 108 17.12 0.65 -7.21
C THR A 108 17.69 -0.74 -6.98
N VAL A 109 16.93 -1.77 -7.33
CA VAL A 109 17.35 -3.17 -7.18
C VAL A 109 18.69 -3.50 -7.87
N ALA A 110 19.11 -2.68 -8.85
CA ALA A 110 20.42 -2.82 -9.50
C ALA A 110 21.61 -2.73 -8.53
N ALA A 111 21.47 -2.01 -7.41
CA ALA A 111 22.49 -1.91 -6.36
C ALA A 111 22.26 -2.88 -5.19
N CYS A 112 21.21 -3.72 -5.24
CA CYS A 112 20.87 -4.64 -4.16
C CYS A 112 21.90 -5.78 -4.09
N GLN A 113 22.46 -5.99 -2.90
CA GLN A 113 23.43 -7.07 -2.63
C GLN A 113 22.78 -8.39 -2.17
N ASP A 114 21.46 -8.50 -2.27
CA ASP A 114 20.69 -9.70 -1.89
C ASP A 114 20.93 -10.19 -0.44
N CYS A 115 21.23 -9.27 0.49
CA CYS A 115 21.62 -9.60 1.87
C CYS A 115 20.48 -10.12 2.77
N GLY A 116 19.22 -9.95 2.39
CA GLY A 116 18.05 -10.42 3.16
C GLY A 116 17.67 -9.59 4.40
N GLU A 117 18.46 -8.60 4.80
CA GLU A 117 18.22 -7.83 6.04
C GLU A 117 16.84 -7.13 6.06
N CYS A 118 16.41 -6.63 4.90
CA CYS A 118 15.10 -6.02 4.73
C CYS A 118 13.93 -6.94 5.10
N GLU A 119 14.02 -8.23 4.78
CA GLU A 119 12.97 -9.23 5.07
C GLU A 119 13.03 -9.65 6.54
N ARG A 120 14.22 -9.80 7.11
CA ARG A 120 14.43 -10.09 8.54
C ARG A 120 13.83 -9.02 9.45
N LEU A 121 13.90 -7.76 9.03
CA LEU A 121 13.38 -6.61 9.78
C LEU A 121 11.90 -6.32 9.50
N CYS A 122 11.28 -7.00 8.52
CA CYS A 122 9.90 -6.71 8.17
C CYS A 122 8.94 -7.33 9.19
N PRO A 123 8.19 -6.54 9.98
CA PRO A 123 7.26 -7.09 10.97
C PRO A 123 6.04 -7.76 10.33
N TYR A 124 5.86 -7.58 9.02
CA TYR A 124 4.74 -8.12 8.24
C TYR A 124 5.15 -9.27 7.30
N GLY A 125 6.40 -9.75 7.38
CA GLY A 125 6.86 -10.92 6.63
C GLY A 125 6.84 -10.76 5.10
N ILE A 126 6.97 -9.53 4.60
CA ILE A 126 6.91 -9.26 3.16
C ILE A 126 8.19 -9.74 2.48
N SER A 127 8.06 -10.43 1.35
CA SER A 127 9.15 -10.80 0.44
C SER A 127 9.70 -9.58 -0.32
N ILE A 128 10.30 -8.63 0.40
CA ILE A 128 10.73 -7.32 -0.12
C ILE A 128 11.64 -7.48 -1.33
N ARG A 129 12.56 -8.45 -1.32
CA ARG A 129 13.51 -8.64 -2.44
C ARG A 129 12.82 -9.08 -3.71
N LYS A 130 11.79 -9.93 -3.60
CA LYS A 130 10.93 -10.30 -4.72
C LYS A 130 10.19 -9.07 -5.25
N ARG A 131 9.53 -8.31 -4.37
CA ARG A 131 8.72 -7.13 -4.74
C ARG A 131 9.54 -6.03 -5.42
N ILE A 132 10.76 -5.74 -4.96
CA ILE A 132 11.59 -4.70 -5.60
C ILE A 132 12.14 -5.13 -6.97
N ARG A 133 12.33 -6.45 -7.20
CA ARG A 133 12.69 -6.99 -8.53
C ARG A 133 11.51 -6.89 -9.48
N GLU A 134 10.31 -7.29 -9.05
CA GLU A 134 9.07 -7.13 -9.81
C GLU A 134 8.85 -5.68 -10.22
N ALA A 135 8.99 -4.75 -9.25
CA ALA A 135 8.89 -3.32 -9.50
C ALA A 135 9.89 -2.85 -10.57
N HIS A 136 11.14 -3.31 -10.52
CA HIS A 136 12.11 -2.96 -11.55
C HIS A 136 11.64 -3.42 -12.94
N THR A 137 11.24 -4.69 -13.07
CA THR A 137 10.78 -5.26 -14.35
C THR A 137 9.64 -4.48 -14.98
N VAL A 138 8.63 -4.06 -14.19
CA VAL A 138 7.43 -3.41 -14.74
C VAL A 138 7.55 -1.89 -14.84
N LEU A 139 8.43 -1.26 -14.05
CA LEU A 139 8.55 0.21 -13.97
C LEU A 139 9.75 0.79 -14.73
N SER A 140 10.76 -0.01 -15.10
CA SER A 140 11.93 0.48 -15.86
C SER A 140 11.71 0.49 -17.38
N CYS A 141 10.64 -0.12 -17.87
CA CYS A 141 10.29 -0.21 -19.29
C CYS A 141 9.55 1.04 -19.79
#